data_AF-A0A1V1TP62-F1
#
_entry.id   AF-A0A1V1TP62-F1
#
_cell.length_a   1.000
_cell.length_b   1.000
_cell.length_c   1.000
_cell.angle_alpha   90.00
_cell.angle_beta   90.00
_cell.angle_gamma   90.00
#
_symmetry.space_group_name_H-M   'P 1'
#
loop_
_entity.id
_entity.type
_entity.pdbx_description
1 polymer ?
#
loop_
_entity_poly.entity_id
_entity_poly.type
_entity_poly.pdbx_seq_one_letter_code
_entity_poly.pdbx_strand_id
1 'polypeptide(L)'
;MAEPQPRTVNEGATAGDVEEEVVKAKSAEDRKAAAALASMDANGDGAEAAEVDAAAVSKAMKNLGTAPAAEKKEVKKVKVDAADVALLVDELELAKPKATELLKAHDGDAVRAMRAFISV
;
A
#
# COMPACT_ATOMS: atom_id res chain seq x y z
N MET A 1 -36.36 45.66 2.39
CA MET A 1 -36.47 44.98 1.09
C MET A 1 -35.25 44.08 0.97
N ALA A 2 -35.45 42.76 1.02
CA ALA A 2 -34.37 41.79 0.83
C ALA A 2 -34.13 41.62 -0.68
N GLU A 3 -32.89 41.72 -1.14
CA GLU A 3 -32.51 41.48 -2.53
C GLU A 3 -32.81 40.02 -2.92
N PRO A 4 -33.33 39.75 -4.13
CA PRO A 4 -33.56 38.39 -4.59
C PRO A 4 -32.23 37.67 -4.80
N GLN A 5 -32.08 36.50 -4.19
CA GLN A 5 -30.88 35.67 -4.30
C GLN A 5 -30.62 35.21 -5.75
N PRO A 6 -29.34 35.04 -6.16
CA PRO A 6 -29.00 34.54 -7.49
C PRO A 6 -29.53 33.11 -7.66
N ARG A 7 -30.13 32.83 -8.83
CA ARG A 7 -30.84 31.58 -9.19
C ARG A 7 -30.05 30.27 -9.01
N THR A 8 -28.76 30.36 -8.70
CA THR A 8 -27.86 29.21 -8.52
C THR A 8 -27.80 28.71 -7.09
N VAL A 9 -28.37 29.43 -6.12
CA VAL A 9 -28.32 29.05 -4.71
C VAL A 9 -29.74 29.06 -4.14
N ASN A 10 -30.31 27.86 -3.97
CA ASN A 10 -31.54 27.66 -3.20
C ASN A 10 -31.14 27.21 -1.78
N GLU A 11 -31.47 28.02 -0.78
CA GLU A 11 -31.38 27.62 0.64
C GLU A 11 -32.37 26.47 0.88
N GLY A 12 -31.83 25.26 1.07
CA GLY A 12 -32.60 24.02 1.24
C GLY A 12 -31.98 22.77 0.59
N ALA A 13 -30.91 22.91 -0.22
CA ALA A 13 -30.26 21.80 -0.92
C ALA A 13 -29.38 20.87 -0.03
N THR A 14 -29.75 20.65 1.23
CA THR A 14 -29.12 19.64 2.11
C THR A 14 -30.12 18.60 2.64
N ALA A 15 -31.33 18.55 2.07
CA ALA A 15 -32.32 17.54 2.41
C ALA A 15 -32.91 16.90 1.15
N GLY A 16 -32.34 15.76 0.77
CA GLY A 16 -33.07 14.75 -0.02
C GLY A 16 -33.03 14.89 -1.55
N ASP A 17 -31.84 14.99 -2.14
CA ASP A 17 -31.64 14.64 -3.56
C ASP A 17 -30.18 14.19 -3.78
N VAL A 18 -29.81 13.12 -3.10
CA VAL A 18 -28.79 12.20 -3.62
C VAL A 18 -29.57 11.03 -4.22
N GLU A 19 -30.50 11.34 -5.15
CA GLU A 19 -30.97 10.33 -6.08
C GLU A 19 -29.80 10.05 -7.01
N GLU A 20 -29.05 9.00 -6.68
CA GLU A 20 -28.54 8.01 -7.62
C GLU A 20 -28.34 8.51 -9.07
N GLU A 21 -27.54 9.57 -9.28
CA GLU A 21 -27.01 9.88 -10.60
C GLU A 21 -25.95 8.82 -10.87
N VAL A 22 -26.41 7.65 -11.33
CA VAL A 22 -25.56 6.68 -12.00
C VAL A 22 -25.00 7.41 -13.21
N VAL A 23 -23.84 8.03 -13.04
CA VAL A 23 -23.09 8.69 -14.10
C VAL A 23 -22.86 7.63 -15.16
N LYS A 24 -23.70 7.65 -16.19
CA LYS A 24 -23.65 6.67 -17.27
C LYS A 24 -22.32 6.89 -17.97
N ALA A 25 -21.42 5.93 -17.78
CA ALA A 25 -20.07 5.90 -18.32
C ALA A 25 -20.01 6.45 -19.76
N LYS A 26 -19.35 7.60 -19.95
CA LYS A 26 -19.30 8.34 -21.23
C LYS A 26 -18.38 7.68 -22.26
N SER A 27 -17.55 6.72 -21.85
CA SER A 27 -16.64 5.96 -22.72
C SER A 27 -16.84 4.43 -22.61
N ALA A 28 -16.34 3.67 -23.59
CA ALA A 28 -16.39 2.20 -23.55
C ALA A 28 -15.51 1.60 -22.44
N GLU A 29 -14.40 2.28 -22.12
CA GLU A 29 -13.50 1.90 -21.03
C GLU A 29 -14.19 2.07 -19.67
N ASP A 30 -14.91 3.17 -19.46
CA ASP A 30 -15.66 3.41 -18.22
C ASP A 30 -16.77 2.38 -18.02
N ARG A 31 -17.39 1.88 -19.10
CA ARG A 31 -18.38 0.79 -19.01
C ARG A 31 -17.75 -0.53 -18.59
N LYS A 32 -16.53 -0.81 -19.06
CA LYS A 32 -15.78 -2.00 -18.66
C LYS A 32 -15.31 -1.91 -17.21
N ALA A 33 -14.82 -0.73 -16.79
CA ALA A 33 -14.45 -0.47 -15.41
C ALA A 33 -15.66 -0.55 -14.46
N ALA A 34 -16.80 0.02 -14.86
CA ALA A 34 -18.05 -0.09 -14.11
C ALA A 34 -18.56 -1.54 -14.05
N ALA A 35 -18.45 -2.32 -15.13
CA ALA A 35 -18.81 -3.74 -15.13
C ALA A 35 -17.88 -4.56 -14.23
N ALA A 36 -16.58 -4.25 -14.22
CA ALA A 36 -15.63 -4.90 -13.32
C ALA A 36 -15.93 -4.59 -11.85
N LEU A 37 -16.22 -3.32 -11.52
CA LEU A 37 -16.61 -2.92 -10.17
C LEU A 37 -17.95 -3.55 -9.75
N ALA A 38 -18.95 -3.53 -10.62
CA ALA A 38 -20.26 -4.16 -10.36
C ALA A 38 -20.15 -5.68 -10.19
N SER A 39 -19.25 -6.34 -10.93
CA SER A 39 -18.99 -7.79 -10.75
C SER A 39 -18.31 -8.11 -9.42
N MET A 40 -17.55 -7.16 -8.85
CA MET A 40 -16.90 -7.32 -7.55
C MET A 40 -17.89 -7.10 -6.40
N ASP A 41 -18.84 -6.18 -6.58
CA ASP A 41 -19.91 -5.87 -5.61
C ASP A 41 -20.98 -6.97 -5.57
N ALA A 42 -21.28 -7.60 -6.72
CA ALA A 42 -22.20 -8.74 -6.80
C ALA A 42 -21.72 -9.98 -6.00
N ASN A 43 -20.42 -10.07 -5.70
CA ASN A 43 -19.87 -11.11 -4.82
C ASN A 43 -20.09 -10.79 -3.32
N GLY A 44 -20.54 -9.58 -2.98
CA GLY A 44 -20.73 -9.11 -1.60
C GLY A 44 -22.15 -9.29 -1.04
N ASP A 45 -23.18 -9.28 -1.89
CA ASP A 45 -24.59 -9.23 -1.45
C ASP A 45 -25.35 -10.58 -1.58
N GLY A 46 -24.65 -11.64 -1.98
CA GLY A 46 -25.21 -12.97 -2.20
C GLY A 46 -24.38 -14.11 -1.61
N ALA A 47 -23.43 -13.80 -0.74
CA ALA A 47 -22.82 -14.82 0.08
C ALA A 47 -23.84 -15.22 1.15
N GLU A 48 -24.68 -16.22 0.84
CA GLU A 48 -24.97 -17.23 1.86
C GLU A 48 -23.66 -17.46 2.59
N ALA A 49 -23.66 -17.27 3.92
CA ALA A 49 -22.46 -17.36 4.74
C ALA A 49 -21.87 -18.76 4.56
N ALA A 50 -21.08 -18.93 3.50
CA ALA A 50 -20.25 -20.08 3.28
C ALA A 50 -19.43 -20.14 4.55
N GLU A 51 -19.59 -21.23 5.30
CA GLU A 51 -18.90 -21.44 6.56
C GLU A 51 -17.41 -21.22 6.30
N VAL A 52 -16.96 -20.00 6.55
CA VAL A 52 -15.58 -19.60 6.44
C VAL A 52 -14.92 -20.28 7.62
N ASP A 53 -14.23 -21.39 7.33
CA ASP A 53 -13.47 -22.11 8.33
C ASP A 53 -12.40 -21.16 8.88
N ALA A 54 -12.71 -20.55 10.02
CA ALA A 54 -11.86 -19.60 10.70
C ALA A 54 -10.50 -20.24 11.06
N ALA A 55 -10.44 -21.56 11.20
CA ALA A 55 -9.18 -22.29 11.39
C ALA A 55 -8.38 -22.38 10.08
N ALA A 56 -9.03 -22.60 8.94
CA ALA A 56 -8.38 -22.54 7.63
C ALA A 56 -7.85 -21.13 7.32
N VAL A 57 -8.62 -20.08 7.63
CA VAL A 57 -8.17 -18.69 7.50
C VAL A 57 -7.02 -18.37 8.45
N SER A 58 -7.11 -18.76 9.73
CA SER A 58 -6.04 -18.56 10.70
C SER A 58 -4.76 -19.31 10.29
N LYS A 59 -4.89 -20.54 9.78
CA LYS A 59 -3.77 -21.34 9.29
C LYS A 59 -3.17 -20.74 8.02
N ALA A 60 -4.00 -20.28 7.08
CA ALA A 60 -3.55 -19.58 5.88
C ALA A 60 -2.82 -18.29 6.25
N MET A 61 -3.36 -17.48 7.16
CA MET A 61 -2.71 -16.25 7.64
C MET A 61 -1.38 -16.52 8.35
N LYS A 62 -1.31 -17.57 9.19
CA LYS A 62 -0.05 -18.01 9.81
C LYS A 62 0.96 -18.45 8.76
N ASN A 63 0.53 -19.20 7.75
CA ASN A 63 1.39 -19.65 6.65
C ASN A 63 1.79 -18.49 5.71
N LEU A 64 0.96 -17.47 5.54
CA LEU A 64 1.29 -16.23 4.82
C LEU A 64 2.32 -15.40 5.58
N GLY A 65 2.29 -15.41 6.93
CA GLY A 65 3.38 -14.93 7.77
C GLY A 65 4.65 -15.79 7.72
N THR A 66 4.57 -16.97 7.11
CA THR A 66 5.64 -17.98 6.93
C THR A 66 5.97 -18.20 5.44
N ALA A 67 5.44 -17.38 4.52
CA ALA A 67 5.87 -17.37 3.12
C ALA A 67 7.40 -17.34 3.09
N PRO A 68 8.06 -18.12 2.21
CA PRO A 68 9.50 -18.33 2.26
C PRO A 68 10.11 -16.95 2.35
N ALA A 69 10.73 -16.68 3.50
CA ALA A 69 11.50 -15.48 3.67
C ALA A 69 12.52 -15.52 2.54
N ALA A 70 12.28 -14.74 1.47
CA ALA A 70 13.35 -14.23 0.64
C ALA A 70 14.36 -13.73 1.66
N GLU A 71 15.44 -14.49 1.79
CA GLU A 71 16.25 -14.66 2.98
C GLU A 71 16.31 -13.38 3.79
N LYS A 72 15.38 -13.22 4.75
CA LYS A 72 15.50 -12.20 5.78
C LYS A 72 16.52 -12.78 6.74
N LYS A 73 17.77 -12.82 6.26
CA LYS A 73 18.98 -13.05 7.04
C LYS A 73 18.75 -12.28 8.31
N GLU A 74 18.57 -13.00 9.42
CA GLU A 74 18.14 -12.44 10.69
C GLU A 74 18.93 -11.16 10.89
N VAL A 75 18.24 -10.02 10.74
CA VAL A 75 18.85 -8.73 10.98
C VAL A 75 18.89 -8.67 12.49
N LYS A 76 19.90 -9.34 13.06
CA LYS A 76 20.33 -9.16 14.44
C LYS A 76 20.33 -7.66 14.67
N LYS A 77 20.02 -7.22 15.88
CA LYS A 77 20.07 -5.80 16.27
C LYS A 77 21.54 -5.34 16.23
N VAL A 78 22.08 -5.21 15.02
CA VAL A 78 23.43 -4.80 14.70
C VAL A 78 23.45 -3.31 14.94
N LYS A 79 24.30 -2.87 15.86
CA LYS A 79 24.56 -1.46 16.08
C LYS A 79 25.37 -1.00 14.87
N VAL A 80 24.84 -0.01 14.17
CA VAL A 80 25.47 0.58 12.99
C VAL A 80 26.04 1.93 13.41
N ASP A 81 27.26 2.24 12.99
CA ASP A 81 27.86 3.55 13.24
C ASP A 81 27.22 4.62 12.33
N ALA A 82 27.02 5.82 12.86
CA ALA A 82 26.44 6.93 12.09
C ALA A 82 27.42 7.46 11.03
N ALA A 83 28.73 7.40 11.28
CA ALA A 83 29.77 7.78 10.33
C ALA A 83 29.80 6.82 9.14
N ASP A 84 29.65 5.52 9.39
CA ASP A 84 29.58 4.52 8.31
C ASP A 84 28.33 4.72 7.45
N VAL A 85 27.18 5.04 8.08
CA VAL A 85 25.96 5.37 7.32
C VAL A 85 26.16 6.62 6.47
N ALA A 86 26.81 7.67 6.99
CA ALA A 86 27.09 8.89 6.23
C ALA A 86 28.03 8.63 5.04
N LEU A 87 29.13 7.90 5.28
CA LEU A 87 30.07 7.50 4.24
C LEU A 87 29.38 6.77 3.08
N LEU A 88 28.51 5.81 3.38
CA LEU A 88 27.79 5.06 2.35
C LEU A 88 26.74 5.89 1.60
N VAL A 89 26.15 6.88 2.25
CA VAL A 89 25.23 7.83 1.59
C VAL A 89 25.99 8.70 0.60
N ASP A 90 27.15 9.21 1.00
CA ASP A 90 27.93 10.16 0.21
C ASP A 90 28.68 9.47 -0.95
N GLU A 91 29.31 8.32 -0.71
CA GLU A 91 30.17 7.65 -1.71
C GLU A 91 29.41 6.72 -2.67
N LEU A 92 28.32 6.09 -2.22
CA LEU A 92 27.53 5.17 -3.05
C LEU A 92 26.21 5.78 -3.53
N GLU A 93 25.99 7.07 -3.26
CA GLU A 93 24.76 7.81 -3.58
C GLU A 93 23.47 7.09 -3.11
N LEU A 94 23.56 6.39 -1.97
CA LEU A 94 22.43 5.65 -1.43
C LEU A 94 21.58 6.53 -0.54
N ALA A 95 20.25 6.34 -0.60
CA ALA A 95 19.38 6.92 0.41
C ALA A 95 19.72 6.34 1.80
N LYS A 96 19.67 7.18 2.85
CA LYS A 96 19.92 6.79 4.26
C LYS A 96 19.30 5.43 4.69
N PRO A 97 18.04 5.08 4.38
CA PRO A 97 17.49 3.78 4.74
C PRO A 97 18.21 2.61 4.05
N LYS A 98 18.64 2.77 2.79
CA LYS A 98 19.35 1.74 2.02
C LYS A 98 20.78 1.54 2.51
N ALA A 99 21.50 2.62 2.82
CA ALA A 99 22.82 2.53 3.44
C ALA A 99 22.77 1.79 4.79
N THR A 100 21.76 2.09 5.62
CA THR A 100 21.57 1.43 6.91
C THR A 100 21.23 -0.06 6.76
N GLU A 101 20.42 -0.42 5.76
CA GLU A 101 20.08 -1.80 5.44
C GLU A 101 21.30 -2.59 4.96
N LEU A 102 22.12 -2.00 4.08
CA LEU A 102 23.34 -2.60 3.57
C LEU A 102 24.33 -2.89 4.72
N LEU A 103 24.56 -1.92 5.61
CA LEU A 103 25.43 -2.14 6.77
C LEU A 103 24.89 -3.24 7.69
N LYS A 104 23.58 -3.27 7.94
CA LYS A 104 22.95 -4.33 8.76
C LYS A 104 23.09 -5.72 8.16
N ALA A 105 23.04 -5.85 6.82
CA ALA A 105 23.21 -7.12 6.12
C ALA A 105 24.65 -7.68 6.21
N HIS A 106 25.61 -6.80 6.54
CA HIS A 106 27.04 -7.08 6.63
C HIS A 106 27.61 -6.84 8.04
N ASP A 107 26.79 -7.05 9.08
CA ASP A 107 27.20 -6.99 10.49
C ASP A 107 27.77 -5.62 10.94
N GLY A 108 27.44 -4.54 10.22
CA GLY A 108 27.92 -3.20 10.50
C GLY A 108 29.32 -2.91 9.93
N ASP A 109 29.89 -3.82 9.13
CA ASP A 109 31.21 -3.63 8.51
C ASP A 109 31.08 -2.89 7.18
N ALA A 110 31.46 -1.61 7.17
CA ALA A 110 31.41 -0.75 5.99
C ALA A 110 32.29 -1.26 4.84
N VAL A 111 33.49 -1.80 5.11
CA VAL A 111 34.41 -2.29 4.08
C VAL A 111 33.84 -3.54 3.42
N ARG A 112 33.31 -4.48 4.22
CA ARG A 112 32.63 -5.67 3.71
C ARG A 112 31.39 -5.29 2.91
N ALA A 113 30.60 -4.34 3.39
CA ALA A 113 29.42 -3.84 2.70
C ALA A 113 29.75 -3.21 1.33
N MET A 114 30.74 -2.31 1.28
CA MET A 114 31.16 -1.67 0.03
C MET A 114 31.73 -2.67 -0.97
N ARG A 115 32.54 -3.64 -0.50
CA ARG A 115 33.05 -4.72 -1.37
C ARG A 115 31.94 -5.58 -1.95
N ALA A 116 30.94 -5.93 -1.13
CA ALA A 116 29.80 -6.70 -1.58
C ALA A 116 28.96 -5.93 -2.61
N PHE A 117 28.77 -4.63 -2.41
CA PHE A 117 28.00 -3.76 -3.29
C PHE A 117 28.57 -3.67 -4.71
N ILE A 118 29.89 -3.59 -4.85
CA ILE A 118 30.55 -3.52 -6.18
C ILE A 118 30.78 -4.88 -6.83
N SER A 119 30.68 -5.97 -6.07
CA SER A 119 30.82 -7.34 -6.58
C SER A 119 29.53 -7.92 -7.17
N VAL A 120 28.46 -7.10 -7.21
CA VAL A 120 27.19 -7.39 -7.88
C VAL A 120 27.36 -7.44 -9.39
#